data_AF-A0A9P6PXW7-F1
#
_entry.id   AF-A0A9P6PXW7-F1
#
_cell.length_a   1.000
_cell.length_b   1.000
_cell.length_c   1.000
_cell.angle_alpha   90.00
_cell.angle_beta   90.00
_cell.angle_gamma   90.00
#
_symmetry.space_group_name_H-M   'P 1'
#
loop_
_entity.id
_entity.type
_entity.pdbx_description
1 polymer ?
#
loop_
_entity_poly.entity_id
_entity_poly.type
_entity_poly.pdbx_seq_one_letter_code
_entity_poly.pdbx_strand_id
1 'polypeptide(L)'
;MDTDAETEVDLADDTVWHVLQGLDKVLVETTKQNHGLLSAEIEDLMEHIERSCGDLGIDPSTLSPWLGLPMMAPITLVTSKALHTILDELLQLERTYQLIEKEWMTRVQEFDMTVGKLRARWDHCAYLPADDYDNALSRLFGQAEQGWSMVAASRGNLFRLEPPLCLARHCLAHIRTKLESLDQVFLQRQSRVRAMEPVVRALYKELKIPMEHRILFGQLATVRYAAELGRTIKSLQAELEARTLYRQSSTWDELMAEWDRGLVPEDERTAFRNLIENTGMPYVERLQRIHDEAEACRRRYSRCEKVLKLLMNRKGHIEKMIAFEHTASDPKRLFQSSFQLVEEEKFRRRAFPTLLKLEEALVDAVSKYERENDEPFMFDGQPYMQTLQSEIANRHVNHTVFAKFTPEIVAPTRTQTLHLLSSGGTTTTAAATVSPPSSPPRASSKSSTERVAVSTQALQQQQQARSSHSFLRANTLPSQQTNSPGSRTYNRVLHS
;
A
#
# COMPACT_ATOMS: atom_id res chain seq x y z
N MET A 1 -27.75 94.87 93.85
CA MET A 1 -28.61 93.67 93.69
C MET A 1 -29.39 93.93 92.43
N ASP A 2 -29.45 92.94 91.54
CA ASP A 2 -29.91 93.03 90.14
C ASP A 2 -28.84 93.53 89.14
N THR A 3 -27.61 93.00 89.23
CA THR A 3 -26.52 93.22 88.24
C THR A 3 -25.68 91.98 87.90
N ASP A 4 -26.08 90.79 88.37
CA ASP A 4 -25.24 89.58 88.32
C ASP A 4 -25.77 88.48 87.37
N ALA A 5 -26.91 88.71 86.70
CA ALA A 5 -27.64 87.71 85.93
C ALA A 5 -27.33 87.67 84.43
N GLU A 6 -26.68 88.70 83.87
CA GLU A 6 -26.41 88.77 82.42
C GLU A 6 -25.13 87.99 82.04
N THR A 7 -24.12 87.96 82.91
CA THR A 7 -22.84 87.26 82.67
C THR A 7 -22.91 85.72 82.69
N GLU A 8 -24.00 85.12 83.17
CA GLU A 8 -24.17 83.66 83.16
C GLU A 8 -24.68 83.14 81.79
N VAL A 9 -25.22 84.03 80.95
CA VAL A 9 -25.77 83.68 79.62
C VAL A 9 -24.66 83.52 78.58
N ASP A 10 -23.69 84.43 78.52
CA ASP A 10 -22.56 84.36 77.55
C ASP A 10 -21.74 83.06 77.72
N LEU A 11 -21.48 82.64 78.97
CA LEU A 11 -20.75 81.40 79.27
C LEU A 11 -21.50 80.12 78.84
N ALA A 12 -22.83 80.17 78.79
CA ALA A 12 -23.63 79.08 78.25
C ALA A 12 -23.48 78.98 76.72
N ASP A 13 -23.47 80.12 76.01
CA ASP A 13 -23.37 80.14 74.55
C ASP A 13 -21.98 79.71 74.06
N ASP A 14 -20.91 80.13 74.76
CA ASP A 14 -19.51 79.71 74.47
C ASP A 14 -19.32 78.18 74.60
N THR A 15 -19.95 77.56 75.61
CA THR A 15 -19.90 76.10 75.79
C THR A 15 -20.75 75.35 74.76
N VAL A 16 -21.92 75.88 74.38
CA VAL A 16 -22.71 75.36 73.26
C VAL A 16 -21.93 75.46 71.95
N TRP A 17 -21.28 76.59 71.68
CA TRP A 17 -20.47 76.79 70.48
C TRP A 17 -19.30 75.80 70.39
N HIS A 18 -18.57 75.58 71.48
CA HIS A 18 -17.51 74.57 71.51
C HIS A 18 -18.02 73.13 71.34
N VAL A 19 -19.20 72.78 71.87
CA VAL A 19 -19.82 71.46 71.62
C VAL A 19 -20.24 71.32 70.16
N LEU A 20 -20.84 72.36 69.55
CA LEU A 20 -21.20 72.36 68.13
C LEU A 20 -19.95 72.25 67.23
N GLN A 21 -18.89 72.99 67.52
CA GLN A 21 -17.61 72.90 66.80
C GLN A 21 -16.96 71.52 66.96
N GLY A 22 -17.06 70.90 68.14
CA GLY A 22 -16.57 69.55 68.40
C GLY A 22 -17.35 68.49 67.61
N LEU A 23 -18.68 68.60 67.57
CA LEU A 23 -19.56 67.71 66.81
C LEU A 23 -19.35 67.88 65.30
N ASP A 24 -19.25 69.11 64.79
CA ASP A 24 -18.95 69.39 63.39
C ASP A 24 -17.60 68.79 62.98
N LYS A 25 -16.54 69.01 63.78
CA LYS A 25 -15.22 68.40 63.54
C LYS A 25 -15.26 66.87 63.50
N VAL A 26 -15.99 66.23 64.43
CA VAL A 26 -16.15 64.76 64.44
C VAL A 26 -16.93 64.30 63.21
N LEU A 27 -17.98 65.01 62.82
CA LEU A 27 -18.79 64.70 61.64
C LEU A 27 -17.99 64.86 60.34
N VAL A 28 -17.21 65.93 60.20
CA VAL A 28 -16.31 66.17 59.06
C VAL A 28 -15.24 65.09 58.96
N GLU A 29 -14.55 64.74 60.05
CA GLU A 29 -13.50 63.71 59.97
C GLU A 29 -14.07 62.30 59.76
N THR A 30 -15.23 61.98 60.36
CA THR A 30 -15.92 60.69 60.14
C THR A 30 -16.44 60.56 58.71
N THR A 31 -17.06 61.62 58.16
CA THR A 31 -17.53 61.61 56.75
C THR A 31 -16.36 61.53 55.78
N LYS A 32 -15.26 62.24 56.04
CA LYS A 32 -14.00 62.17 55.27
C LYS A 32 -13.37 60.77 55.31
N GLN A 33 -13.30 60.13 56.49
CA GLN A 33 -12.78 58.77 56.62
C GLN A 33 -13.66 57.75 55.88
N ASN A 34 -14.99 57.82 56.06
CA ASN A 34 -15.92 56.91 55.39
C ASN A 34 -15.91 57.12 53.86
N HIS A 35 -15.85 58.36 53.37
CA HIS A 35 -15.69 58.65 51.95
C HIS A 35 -14.36 58.13 51.40
N GLY A 36 -13.26 58.22 52.16
CA GLY A 36 -11.97 57.65 51.75
C GLY A 36 -12.01 56.13 51.59
N LEU A 37 -12.63 55.43 52.55
CA LEU A 37 -12.81 53.97 52.48
C LEU A 37 -13.72 53.56 51.32
N LEU A 38 -14.85 54.23 51.13
CA LEU A 38 -15.78 53.94 50.03
C LEU A 38 -15.19 54.26 48.65
N SER A 39 -14.36 55.31 48.52
CA SER A 39 -13.64 55.60 47.27
C SER A 39 -12.68 54.45 46.91
N ALA A 40 -11.88 53.99 47.88
CA ALA A 40 -10.97 52.87 47.68
C ALA A 40 -11.72 51.57 47.33
N GLU A 41 -12.85 51.27 47.98
CA GLU A 41 -13.67 50.10 47.67
C GLU A 41 -14.30 50.18 46.27
N ILE A 42 -14.71 51.37 45.82
CA ILE A 42 -15.17 51.61 44.44
C ILE A 42 -14.01 51.43 43.44
N GLU A 43 -12.84 51.98 43.73
CA GLU A 43 -11.65 51.89 42.88
C GLU A 43 -11.16 50.43 42.73
N ASP A 44 -11.07 49.67 43.83
CA ASP A 44 -10.74 48.24 43.82
C ASP A 44 -11.77 47.41 43.03
N LEU A 45 -13.07 47.67 43.22
CA LEU A 45 -14.14 47.00 42.48
C LEU A 45 -14.11 47.34 40.99
N MET A 46 -13.85 48.60 40.63
CA MET A 46 -13.71 49.02 39.24
C MET A 46 -12.49 48.38 38.57
N GLU A 47 -11.32 48.35 39.22
CA GLU A 47 -10.12 47.68 38.68
C GLU A 47 -10.36 46.17 38.49
N HIS A 48 -11.08 45.53 39.42
CA HIS A 48 -11.47 44.12 39.28
C HIS A 48 -12.45 43.89 38.12
N ILE A 49 -13.45 44.77 37.96
CA ILE A 49 -14.42 44.74 36.87
C ILE A 49 -13.73 44.92 35.53
N GLU A 50 -12.86 45.93 35.36
CA GLU A 50 -12.12 46.17 34.12
C GLU A 50 -11.20 45.00 33.76
N ARG A 51 -10.43 44.49 34.73
CA ARG A 51 -9.57 43.30 34.56
C ARG A 51 -10.37 42.09 34.09
N SER A 52 -11.50 41.82 34.75
CA SER A 52 -12.38 40.68 34.42
C SER A 52 -13.07 40.86 33.07
N CYS A 53 -13.47 42.08 32.71
CA CYS A 53 -14.01 42.39 31.39
C CYS A 53 -12.97 42.15 30.29
N GLY A 54 -11.72 42.57 30.51
CA GLY A 54 -10.59 42.30 29.61
C GLY A 54 -10.37 40.81 29.35
N ASP A 55 -10.25 40.00 30.41
CA ASP A 55 -10.05 38.55 30.29
C ASP A 55 -11.27 37.82 29.65
N LEU A 56 -12.48 38.39 29.79
CA LEU A 56 -13.71 37.94 29.13
C LEU A 56 -13.91 38.51 27.71
N GLY A 57 -13.06 39.42 27.23
CA GLY A 57 -13.27 40.13 25.97
C GLY A 57 -14.63 40.86 25.91
N ILE A 58 -15.08 41.40 27.04
CA ILE A 58 -16.25 42.26 27.15
C ILE A 58 -15.75 43.70 27.21
N ASP A 59 -16.35 44.59 26.43
CA ASP A 59 -16.13 46.04 26.54
C ASP A 59 -16.87 46.55 27.80
N PRO A 60 -16.20 47.12 28.81
CA PRO A 60 -16.85 47.60 30.05
C PRO A 60 -18.01 48.55 29.80
N SER A 61 -17.94 49.39 28.76
CA SER A 61 -19.00 50.35 28.41
C SER A 61 -20.33 49.67 28.04
N THR A 62 -20.29 48.40 27.63
CA THR A 62 -21.50 47.63 27.30
C THR A 62 -22.24 47.08 28.53
N LEU A 63 -21.61 47.07 29.70
CA LEU A 63 -22.22 46.58 30.94
C LEU A 63 -22.98 47.66 31.71
N SER A 64 -22.60 48.93 31.58
CA SER A 64 -23.27 50.04 32.25
C SER A 64 -23.01 51.39 31.56
N PRO A 65 -24.04 52.16 31.17
CA PRO A 65 -23.88 53.54 30.70
C PRO A 65 -23.25 54.48 31.74
N TRP A 66 -23.32 54.12 33.03
CA TRP A 66 -22.87 54.93 34.15
C TRP A 66 -21.34 54.94 34.31
N LEU A 67 -20.62 53.98 33.70
CA LEU A 67 -19.15 54.01 33.57
C LEU A 67 -18.64 55.18 32.71
N GLY A 68 -19.52 55.85 31.96
CA GLY A 68 -19.23 57.09 31.24
C GLY A 68 -19.43 58.38 32.05
N LEU A 69 -19.79 58.30 33.33
CA LEU A 69 -19.89 59.49 34.19
C LEU A 69 -18.49 60.00 34.58
N PRO A 70 -18.29 61.32 34.70
CA PRO A 70 -17.02 61.89 35.11
C PRO A 70 -16.68 61.45 36.54
N MET A 71 -15.57 60.71 36.68
CA MET A 71 -15.04 60.15 37.93
C MET A 71 -15.11 61.18 39.08
N MET A 72 -16.01 60.91 40.03
CA MET A 72 -16.31 61.64 41.26
C MET A 72 -15.83 63.11 41.29
N ALA A 73 -16.66 64.00 40.71
CA ALA A 73 -16.49 65.44 40.91
C ALA A 73 -16.44 65.77 42.42
N PRO A 74 -15.46 66.57 42.89
CA PRO A 74 -15.14 66.68 44.31
C PRO A 74 -16.35 67.14 45.13
N ILE A 75 -16.79 66.28 46.06
CA ILE A 75 -18.04 66.47 46.80
C ILE A 75 -17.84 67.49 47.94
N THR A 76 -17.80 68.77 47.58
CA THR A 76 -17.60 69.87 48.53
C THR A 76 -18.79 70.13 49.46
N LEU A 77 -19.91 69.41 49.30
CA LEU A 77 -21.03 69.44 50.23
C LEU A 77 -21.81 68.11 50.21
N VAL A 78 -21.64 67.28 51.23
CA VAL A 78 -22.32 65.98 51.35
C VAL A 78 -23.78 66.17 51.75
N THR A 79 -24.67 66.22 50.77
CA THR A 79 -26.12 66.17 51.02
C THR A 79 -26.59 64.72 51.20
N SER A 80 -27.66 64.50 51.98
CA SER A 80 -28.28 63.17 52.11
C SER A 80 -28.64 62.54 50.74
N LYS A 81 -29.01 63.36 49.75
CA LYS A 81 -29.27 62.89 48.38
C LYS A 81 -28.03 62.30 47.72
N ALA A 82 -26.86 62.94 47.88
CA ALA A 82 -25.60 62.43 47.33
C ALA A 82 -25.20 61.09 47.96
N LEU A 83 -25.39 60.91 49.28
CA LEU A 83 -25.14 59.63 49.95
C LEU A 83 -26.07 58.51 49.44
N HIS A 84 -27.34 58.81 49.15
CA HIS A 84 -28.24 57.84 48.52
C HIS A 84 -27.79 57.49 47.09
N THR A 85 -27.37 58.46 46.28
CA THR A 85 -26.83 58.20 44.94
C THR A 85 -25.59 57.31 44.98
N ILE A 86 -24.61 57.60 45.86
CA ILE A 86 -23.40 56.77 46.02
C ILE A 86 -23.76 55.33 46.45
N LEU A 87 -24.74 55.18 47.35
CA LEU A 87 -25.20 53.85 47.80
C LEU A 87 -25.92 53.07 46.68
N ASP A 88 -26.75 53.74 45.88
CA ASP A 88 -27.41 53.14 44.71
C ASP A 88 -26.41 52.80 43.59
N GLU A 89 -25.33 53.57 43.45
CA GLU A 89 -24.21 53.28 42.52
C GLU A 89 -23.38 52.09 43.01
N LEU A 90 -23.01 52.03 44.30
CA LEU A 90 -22.36 50.87 44.92
C LEU A 90 -23.18 49.59 44.76
N LEU A 91 -24.49 49.64 45.05
CA LEU A 91 -25.39 48.49 44.87
C LEU A 91 -25.58 48.09 43.40
N GLN A 92 -25.32 48.97 42.44
CA GLN A 92 -25.25 48.62 41.02
C GLN A 92 -23.89 48.01 40.67
N LEU A 93 -22.79 48.58 41.17
CA LEU A 93 -21.43 48.08 40.96
C LEU A 93 -21.28 46.65 41.48
N GLU A 94 -21.72 46.37 42.71
CA GLU A 94 -21.75 45.03 43.31
C GLU A 94 -22.54 44.03 42.45
N ARG A 95 -23.72 44.42 41.94
CA ARG A 95 -24.52 43.57 41.05
C ARG A 95 -23.80 43.31 39.72
N THR A 96 -23.12 44.30 39.14
CA THR A 96 -22.33 44.09 37.92
C THR A 96 -21.14 43.16 38.18
N TYR A 97 -20.42 43.34 39.28
CA TYR A 97 -19.37 42.43 39.74
C TYR A 97 -19.89 40.98 39.87
N GLN A 98 -21.01 40.77 40.58
CA GLN A 98 -21.59 39.43 40.77
C GLN A 98 -22.02 38.77 39.44
N LEU A 99 -22.51 39.55 38.47
CA LEU A 99 -22.83 39.06 37.13
C LEU A 99 -21.57 38.69 36.33
N ILE A 100 -20.49 39.49 36.46
CA ILE A 100 -19.20 39.23 35.82
C ILE A 100 -18.53 38.00 36.42
N GLU A 101 -18.45 37.85 37.75
CA GLU A 101 -17.89 36.67 38.42
C GLU A 101 -18.66 35.40 38.00
N LYS A 102 -19.99 35.48 37.87
CA LYS A 102 -20.82 34.36 37.42
C LYS A 102 -20.58 33.98 35.96
N GLU A 103 -20.49 34.94 35.04
CA GLU A 103 -20.14 34.70 33.63
C GLU A 103 -18.73 34.12 33.53
N TRP A 104 -17.79 34.65 34.31
CA TRP A 104 -16.40 34.19 34.40
C TRP A 104 -16.29 32.74 34.87
N MET A 105 -16.90 32.39 36.01
CA MET A 105 -16.98 31.01 36.53
C MET A 105 -17.60 30.06 35.51
N THR A 106 -18.65 30.50 34.79
CA THR A 106 -19.31 29.69 33.75
C THR A 106 -18.36 29.42 32.57
N ARG A 107 -17.61 30.44 32.12
CA ARG A 107 -16.66 30.31 31.01
C ARG A 107 -15.41 29.51 31.37
N VAL A 108 -14.92 29.58 32.61
CA VAL A 108 -13.84 28.71 33.10
C VAL A 108 -14.27 27.24 33.09
N GLN A 109 -15.46 26.93 33.62
CA GLN A 109 -15.99 25.55 33.60
C GLN A 109 -16.20 25.03 32.16
N GLU A 110 -16.62 25.90 31.24
CA GLU A 110 -16.70 25.58 29.82
C GLU A 110 -15.32 25.29 29.21
N PHE A 111 -14.34 26.16 29.45
CA PHE A 111 -12.96 26.02 28.99
C PHE A 111 -12.36 24.70 29.49
N ASP A 112 -12.37 24.47 30.81
CA ASP A 112 -11.83 23.27 31.46
C ASP A 112 -12.43 21.97 30.88
N MET A 113 -13.77 21.92 30.77
CA MET A 113 -14.46 20.77 30.19
C MET A 113 -14.09 20.57 28.70
N THR A 114 -13.98 21.64 27.93
CA THR A 114 -13.71 21.56 26.49
C THR A 114 -12.27 21.17 26.23
N VAL A 115 -11.32 21.79 26.93
CA VAL A 115 -9.88 21.52 26.86
C VAL A 115 -9.54 20.12 27.39
N GLY A 116 -10.20 19.66 28.47
CA GLY A 116 -10.06 18.29 28.97
C GLY A 116 -10.52 17.22 27.96
N LYS A 117 -11.65 17.45 27.29
CA LYS A 117 -12.10 16.61 26.17
C LYS A 117 -11.14 16.69 24.97
N LEU A 118 -10.66 17.89 24.66
CA LEU A 118 -9.75 18.15 23.55
C LEU A 118 -8.44 17.39 23.72
N ARG A 119 -7.81 17.44 24.91
CA ARG A 119 -6.62 16.65 25.25
C ARG A 119 -6.86 15.16 25.02
N ALA A 120 -7.94 14.63 25.58
CA ALA A 120 -8.29 13.23 25.38
C ALA A 120 -8.47 12.86 23.89
N ARG A 121 -9.02 13.75 23.05
CA ARG A 121 -9.08 13.51 21.59
C ARG A 121 -7.74 13.65 20.90
N TRP A 122 -6.90 14.59 21.33
CA TRP A 122 -5.56 14.85 20.82
C TRP A 122 -4.69 13.58 20.87
N ASP A 123 -4.61 12.96 22.04
CA ASP A 123 -3.80 11.76 22.31
C ASP A 123 -4.26 10.58 21.44
N HIS A 124 -5.58 10.36 21.35
CA HIS A 124 -6.15 9.31 20.50
C HIS A 124 -5.98 9.57 19.00
N CYS A 125 -5.83 10.83 18.60
CA CYS A 125 -5.63 11.24 17.21
C CYS A 125 -4.17 11.40 16.81
N ALA A 126 -3.22 11.35 17.76
CA ALA A 126 -1.81 11.68 17.52
C ALA A 126 -1.67 12.99 16.71
N TYR A 127 -2.43 14.00 17.12
CA TYR A 127 -2.54 15.27 16.41
C TYR A 127 -1.26 16.10 16.57
N LEU A 128 -0.85 16.78 15.49
CA LEU A 128 0.31 17.65 15.45
C LEU A 128 -0.19 19.10 15.38
N PRO A 129 0.40 20.06 16.14
CA PRO A 129 -0.02 21.45 16.07
C PRO A 129 0.05 22.04 14.66
N ALA A 130 -1.01 22.71 14.24
CA ALA A 130 -1.11 23.34 12.91
C ALA A 130 -1.23 24.87 12.97
N ASP A 131 -1.79 25.43 14.04
CA ASP A 131 -2.00 26.88 14.22
C ASP A 131 -1.63 27.39 15.63
N ASP A 132 -1.83 28.69 15.90
CA ASP A 132 -1.43 29.31 17.17
C ASP A 132 -2.25 28.79 18.37
N TYR A 133 -3.52 28.45 18.16
CA TYR A 133 -4.36 27.81 19.18
C TYR A 133 -3.79 26.44 19.53
N ASP A 134 -3.42 25.64 18.53
CA ASP A 134 -2.80 24.33 18.74
C ASP A 134 -1.46 24.42 19.46
N ASN A 135 -0.63 25.41 19.10
CA ASN A 135 0.66 25.65 19.75
C ASN A 135 0.49 26.07 21.22
N ALA A 136 -0.51 26.91 21.51
CA ALA A 136 -0.85 27.30 22.88
C ALA A 136 -1.38 26.09 23.70
N LEU A 137 -2.28 25.28 23.11
CA LEU A 137 -2.81 24.07 23.73
C LEU A 137 -1.71 23.03 23.99
N SER A 138 -0.77 22.87 23.06
CA SER A 138 0.37 21.97 23.24
C SER A 138 1.27 22.39 24.41
N ARG A 139 1.51 23.70 24.59
CA ARG A 139 2.21 24.23 25.78
C ARG A 139 1.42 23.95 27.06
N LEU A 140 0.11 24.19 27.03
CA LEU A 140 -0.81 23.95 28.16
C LEU A 140 -0.79 22.47 28.60
N PHE A 141 -0.85 21.54 27.64
CA PHE A 141 -0.80 20.09 27.92
C PHE A 141 0.59 19.65 28.43
N GLY A 142 1.68 20.20 27.90
CA GLY A 142 3.04 19.92 28.37
C GLY A 142 3.33 20.44 29.79
N GLN A 143 2.76 21.59 30.16
CA GLN A 143 2.73 22.06 31.55
C GLN A 143 1.88 21.13 32.43
N ALA A 144 0.75 20.64 31.90
CA ALA A 144 -0.19 19.83 32.67
C ALA A 144 0.38 18.49 33.18
N GLU A 145 1.39 17.94 32.50
CA GLU A 145 2.04 16.67 32.89
C GLU A 145 2.92 16.80 34.14
N GLN A 146 3.24 18.01 34.57
CA GLN A 146 4.08 18.29 35.74
C GLN A 146 3.27 18.37 37.05
N GLY A 147 2.06 17.79 37.07
CA GLY A 147 1.18 17.73 38.25
C GLY A 147 0.10 18.81 38.33
N TRP A 148 -0.28 19.42 37.19
CA TRP A 148 -1.26 20.51 37.17
C TRP A 148 -2.70 19.99 37.32
N SER A 149 -3.52 20.74 38.04
CA SER A 149 -4.97 20.58 38.09
C SER A 149 -5.59 21.98 37.99
N MET A 150 -6.36 22.26 36.93
CA MET A 150 -6.99 23.58 36.74
C MET A 150 -7.92 23.94 37.89
N VAL A 151 -8.62 22.94 38.45
CA VAL A 151 -9.49 23.06 39.63
C VAL A 151 -8.73 23.49 40.90
N ALA A 152 -7.40 23.32 40.95
CA ALA A 152 -6.56 23.77 42.07
C ALA A 152 -6.14 25.24 41.98
N ALA A 153 -6.41 25.95 40.86
CA ALA A 153 -6.15 27.38 40.69
C ALA A 153 -7.18 28.26 41.44
N SER A 154 -7.39 27.98 42.72
CA SER A 154 -8.39 28.65 43.55
C SER A 154 -8.03 30.11 43.85
N ARG A 155 -8.69 31.03 43.14
CA ARG A 155 -8.88 32.49 43.41
C ARG A 155 -7.66 33.41 43.62
N GLY A 156 -6.49 32.93 44.04
CA GLY A 156 -5.35 33.77 44.47
C GLY A 156 -4.17 33.87 43.51
N ASN A 157 -4.08 33.01 42.50
CA ASN A 157 -3.02 33.03 41.49
C ASN A 157 -3.62 32.63 40.13
N LEU A 158 -4.49 33.50 39.63
CA LEU A 158 -5.23 33.25 38.40
C LEU A 158 -4.27 33.33 37.20
N PHE A 159 -3.97 32.18 36.60
CA PHE A 159 -3.05 32.10 35.48
C PHE A 159 -3.68 32.81 34.28
N ARG A 160 -3.15 33.97 33.90
CA ARG A 160 -3.73 34.80 32.83
C ARG A 160 -3.69 34.03 31.52
N LEU A 161 -4.87 33.63 31.05
CA LEU A 161 -5.04 32.93 29.77
C LEU A 161 -4.87 33.95 28.64
N GLU A 162 -3.62 34.21 28.25
CA GLU A 162 -3.31 35.09 27.12
C GLU A 162 -3.91 34.56 25.80
N PRO A 163 -4.22 35.44 24.83
CA PRO A 163 -4.61 35.02 23.49
C PRO A 163 -3.57 34.05 22.89
N PRO A 164 -4.01 32.95 22.24
CA PRO A 164 -5.38 32.70 21.76
C PRO A 164 -6.32 31.96 22.74
N LEU A 165 -5.93 31.66 23.98
CA LEU A 165 -6.70 30.79 24.88
C LEU A 165 -7.53 31.52 25.96
N CYS A 166 -7.75 32.83 25.80
CA CYS A 166 -8.53 33.62 26.76
C CYS A 166 -10.00 33.22 26.85
N LEU A 167 -10.69 33.69 27.89
CA LEU A 167 -12.11 33.39 28.14
C LEU A 167 -13.06 34.21 27.25
N ALA A 168 -12.56 34.92 26.23
CA ALA A 168 -13.39 35.63 25.26
C ALA A 168 -14.27 34.66 24.46
N ARG A 169 -15.53 35.07 24.19
CA ARG A 169 -16.52 34.19 23.53
C ARG A 169 -16.07 33.63 22.18
N HIS A 170 -15.23 34.38 21.44
CA HIS A 170 -14.69 33.93 20.16
C HIS A 170 -13.59 32.85 20.31
N CYS A 171 -12.73 32.97 21.32
CA CYS A 171 -11.72 31.94 21.65
C CYS A 171 -12.39 30.63 22.08
N LEU A 172 -13.36 30.70 22.98
CA LEU A 172 -14.13 29.52 23.42
C LEU A 172 -14.89 28.86 22.25
N ALA A 173 -15.50 29.65 21.37
CA ALA A 173 -16.13 29.13 20.15
C ALA A 173 -15.11 28.43 19.23
N HIS A 174 -13.91 28.99 19.04
CA HIS A 174 -12.88 28.37 18.22
C HIS A 174 -12.36 27.04 18.82
N ILE A 175 -12.19 26.98 20.15
CA ILE A 175 -11.78 25.76 20.86
C ILE A 175 -12.88 24.68 20.77
N ARG A 176 -14.16 25.06 20.86
CA ARG A 176 -15.31 24.18 20.59
C ARG A 176 -15.28 23.61 19.17
N THR A 177 -15.11 24.45 18.14
CA THR A 177 -15.04 23.98 16.74
C THR A 177 -13.82 23.08 16.49
N LYS A 178 -12.68 23.31 17.16
CA LYS A 178 -11.55 22.38 17.15
C LYS A 178 -11.89 21.03 17.79
N LEU A 179 -12.61 21.03 18.92
CA LEU A 179 -13.09 19.79 19.56
C LEU A 179 -14.03 19.03 18.63
N GLU A 180 -15.03 19.69 18.05
CA GLU A 180 -15.98 19.10 17.10
C GLU A 180 -15.26 18.47 15.89
N SER A 181 -14.23 19.15 15.35
CA SER A 181 -13.40 18.63 14.25
C SER A 181 -12.62 17.37 14.66
N LEU A 182 -11.98 17.37 15.82
CA LEU A 182 -11.26 16.20 16.34
C LEU A 182 -12.21 15.04 16.72
N ASP A 183 -13.41 15.34 17.22
CA ASP A 183 -14.48 14.36 17.45
C ASP A 183 -14.93 13.71 16.14
N GLN A 184 -15.19 14.49 15.09
CA GLN A 184 -15.53 13.94 13.76
C GLN A 184 -14.42 13.04 13.21
N VAL A 185 -13.15 13.47 13.28
CA VAL A 185 -11.99 12.66 12.83
C VAL A 185 -11.84 11.38 13.67
N PHE A 186 -12.03 11.45 14.98
CA PHE A 186 -12.00 10.29 15.87
C PHE A 186 -13.13 9.30 15.54
N LEU A 187 -14.37 9.79 15.43
CA LEU A 187 -15.55 8.96 15.17
C LEU A 187 -15.50 8.32 13.77
N GLN A 188 -15.03 9.04 12.75
CA GLN A 188 -14.79 8.50 11.41
C GLN A 188 -13.70 7.40 11.44
N ARG A 189 -12.65 7.56 12.25
CA ARG A 189 -11.65 6.50 12.42
C ARG A 189 -12.22 5.31 13.19
N GLN A 190 -13.06 5.53 14.20
CA GLN A 190 -13.67 4.48 15.01
C GLN A 190 -14.70 3.66 14.22
N SER A 191 -15.52 4.29 13.37
CA SER A 191 -16.43 3.55 12.47
C SER A 191 -15.65 2.73 11.45
N ARG A 192 -14.57 3.28 10.86
CA ARG A 192 -13.69 2.54 9.96
C ARG A 192 -13.02 1.34 10.66
N VAL A 193 -12.49 1.51 11.86
CA VAL A 193 -11.91 0.42 12.68
C VAL A 193 -12.95 -0.67 12.94
N ARG A 194 -14.16 -0.32 13.39
CA ARG A 194 -15.25 -1.28 13.62
C ARG A 194 -15.68 -2.03 12.36
N ALA A 195 -15.58 -1.40 11.17
CA ALA A 195 -15.82 -2.06 9.89
C ALA A 195 -14.67 -2.98 9.43
N MET A 196 -13.43 -2.71 9.87
CA MET A 196 -12.25 -3.50 9.52
C MET A 196 -12.15 -4.81 10.33
N GLU A 197 -12.56 -4.80 11.61
CA GLU A 197 -12.51 -6.02 12.45
C GLU A 197 -13.25 -7.24 11.89
N PRO A 198 -14.51 -7.18 11.41
CA PRO A 198 -15.19 -8.35 10.85
C PRO A 198 -14.51 -8.87 9.59
N VAL A 199 -13.89 -7.99 8.78
CA VAL A 199 -13.10 -8.39 7.61
C VAL A 199 -11.86 -9.18 8.03
N VAL A 200 -11.11 -8.71 9.04
CA VAL A 200 -9.97 -9.44 9.61
C VAL A 200 -10.40 -10.79 10.17
N ARG A 201 -11.51 -10.85 10.92
CA ARG A 201 -12.05 -12.09 11.50
C ARG A 201 -12.48 -13.09 10.41
N ALA A 202 -13.06 -12.63 9.30
CA ALA A 202 -13.40 -13.46 8.16
C ALA A 202 -12.16 -14.02 7.45
N LEU A 203 -11.14 -13.18 7.19
CA LEU A 203 -9.89 -13.59 6.58
C LEU A 203 -9.12 -14.60 7.45
N TYR A 204 -9.04 -14.39 8.77
CA TYR A 204 -8.47 -15.37 9.70
C TYR A 204 -9.20 -16.72 9.69
N LYS A 205 -10.53 -16.73 9.50
CA LYS A 205 -11.31 -17.97 9.39
C LYS A 205 -11.00 -18.71 8.07
N GLU A 206 -10.98 -18.00 6.94
CA GLU A 206 -10.75 -18.59 5.62
C GLU A 206 -9.32 -19.13 5.45
N LEU A 207 -8.34 -18.38 5.95
CA LEU A 207 -6.93 -18.79 5.97
C LEU A 207 -6.59 -19.79 7.09
N LYS A 208 -7.55 -20.11 7.98
CA LYS A 208 -7.40 -20.99 9.15
C LYS A 208 -6.25 -20.60 10.11
N ILE A 209 -5.90 -19.31 10.16
CA ILE A 209 -4.79 -18.80 10.98
C ILE A 209 -5.11 -19.03 12.47
N PRO A 210 -4.21 -19.65 13.26
CA PRO A 210 -4.49 -20.02 14.65
C PRO A 210 -4.43 -18.80 15.58
N MET A 211 -4.90 -18.93 16.82
CA MET A 211 -5.26 -17.79 17.67
C MET A 211 -4.04 -16.95 18.10
N GLU A 212 -2.92 -17.63 18.35
CA GLU A 212 -1.59 -17.12 18.69
C GLU A 212 -0.95 -16.25 17.60
N HIS A 213 -1.50 -16.22 16.39
CA HIS A 213 -1.05 -15.38 15.28
C HIS A 213 -2.08 -14.31 14.88
N ARG A 214 -3.10 -14.08 15.71
CA ARG A 214 -4.12 -13.05 15.50
C ARG A 214 -3.82 -11.80 16.32
N ILE A 215 -4.04 -10.63 15.71
CA ILE A 215 -3.99 -9.36 16.43
C ILE A 215 -5.10 -9.32 17.51
N LEU A 216 -4.79 -8.70 18.65
CA LEU A 216 -5.77 -8.42 19.69
C LEU A 216 -6.59 -7.19 19.29
N PHE A 217 -7.92 -7.30 19.35
CA PHE A 217 -8.81 -6.22 18.96
C PHE A 217 -8.94 -5.17 20.06
N GLY A 218 -8.42 -3.96 19.80
CA GLY A 218 -8.41 -2.84 20.73
C GLY A 218 -9.70 -2.02 20.71
N GLN A 219 -10.19 -1.62 21.89
CA GLN A 219 -11.42 -0.83 22.04
C GLN A 219 -11.31 0.61 21.49
N LEU A 220 -10.08 1.13 21.41
CA LEU A 220 -9.77 2.53 21.08
C LEU A 220 -9.16 2.66 19.70
N ALA A 221 -9.78 3.49 18.85
CA ALA A 221 -9.37 3.73 17.47
C ALA A 221 -8.19 4.71 17.37
N THR A 222 -7.03 4.32 17.92
CA THR A 222 -5.78 5.07 17.77
C THR A 222 -5.29 5.03 16.31
N VAL A 223 -4.48 6.00 15.91
CA VAL A 223 -3.86 6.03 14.56
C VAL A 223 -3.04 4.76 14.32
N ARG A 224 -2.24 4.33 15.31
CA ARG A 224 -1.39 3.13 15.22
C ARG A 224 -2.21 1.86 14.97
N TYR A 225 -3.24 1.62 15.77
CA TYR A 225 -4.11 0.44 15.64
C TYR A 225 -4.86 0.42 14.31
N ALA A 226 -5.38 1.57 13.84
CA ALA A 226 -6.03 1.67 12.54
C ALA A 226 -5.07 1.41 11.35
N ALA A 227 -3.79 1.80 11.47
CA ALA A 227 -2.75 1.53 10.47
C ALA A 227 -2.19 0.10 10.54
N GLU A 228 -2.25 -0.54 11.71
CA GLU A 228 -1.93 -1.95 11.94
C GLU A 228 -3.01 -2.84 11.32
N LEU A 229 -4.29 -2.65 11.66
CA LEU A 229 -5.43 -3.29 11.02
C LEU A 229 -5.39 -3.20 9.49
N GLY A 230 -5.04 -2.04 8.93
CA GLY A 230 -4.94 -1.83 7.48
C GLY A 230 -3.83 -2.65 6.82
N ARG A 231 -2.67 -2.78 7.48
CA ARG A 231 -1.58 -3.64 7.02
C ARG A 231 -1.95 -5.12 7.13
N THR A 232 -2.57 -5.52 8.23
CA THR A 232 -3.05 -6.89 8.44
C THR A 232 -4.08 -7.29 7.38
N ILE A 233 -5.10 -6.46 7.10
CA ILE A 233 -6.05 -6.74 6.00
C ILE A 233 -5.33 -6.92 4.67
N LYS A 234 -4.44 -5.99 4.28
CA LYS A 234 -3.72 -6.08 3.00
C LYS A 234 -2.87 -7.35 2.90
N SER A 235 -2.17 -7.72 3.98
CA SER A 235 -1.34 -8.92 4.03
C SER A 235 -2.17 -10.21 3.92
N LEU A 236 -3.31 -10.26 4.60
CA LEU A 236 -4.22 -11.41 4.57
C LEU A 236 -4.96 -11.53 3.22
N GLN A 237 -5.25 -10.42 2.55
CA GLN A 237 -5.81 -10.43 1.20
C GLN A 237 -4.80 -10.98 0.18
N ALA A 238 -3.55 -10.49 0.20
CA ALA A 238 -2.49 -11.00 -0.66
C ALA A 238 -2.21 -12.49 -0.45
N GLU A 239 -2.24 -12.97 0.80
CA GLU A 239 -2.10 -14.40 1.13
C GLU A 239 -3.30 -15.24 0.65
N LEU A 240 -4.52 -14.69 0.69
CA LEU A 240 -5.70 -15.36 0.13
C LEU A 240 -5.67 -15.43 -1.40
N GLU A 241 -5.25 -14.36 -2.06
CA GLU A 241 -5.07 -14.27 -3.51
C GLU A 241 -3.97 -15.21 -4.00
N ALA A 242 -2.82 -15.26 -3.31
CA ALA A 242 -1.77 -16.23 -3.57
C ALA A 242 -2.26 -17.68 -3.38
N ARG A 243 -3.08 -17.93 -2.35
CA ARG A 243 -3.69 -19.23 -2.08
C ARG A 243 -4.81 -19.61 -3.06
N THR A 244 -5.39 -18.68 -3.82
CA THR A 244 -6.25 -19.02 -4.97
C THR A 244 -5.44 -19.29 -6.23
N LEU A 245 -4.43 -18.47 -6.53
CA LEU A 245 -3.54 -18.66 -7.69
C LEU A 245 -2.76 -19.99 -7.62
N TYR A 246 -2.22 -20.35 -6.44
CA TYR A 246 -1.56 -21.65 -6.22
C TYR A 246 -2.50 -22.84 -6.47
N ARG A 247 -3.81 -22.67 -6.20
CA ARG A 247 -4.83 -23.71 -6.43
C ARG A 247 -5.35 -23.77 -7.88
N GLN A 248 -4.99 -22.82 -8.74
CA GLN A 248 -5.44 -22.74 -10.14
C GLN A 248 -4.50 -23.45 -11.14
N SER A 249 -3.53 -24.22 -10.63
CA SER A 249 -2.45 -24.95 -11.34
C SER A 249 -1.52 -24.16 -12.25
N SER A 250 -1.98 -23.09 -12.90
CA SER A 250 -1.25 -22.35 -13.95
C SER A 250 0.21 -22.01 -13.61
N THR A 251 0.48 -21.62 -12.36
CA THR A 251 1.84 -21.30 -11.89
C THR A 251 2.76 -22.52 -11.81
N TRP A 252 2.23 -23.70 -11.52
CA TRP A 252 2.93 -24.98 -11.66
C TRP A 252 3.00 -25.44 -13.12
N ASP A 253 1.97 -25.21 -13.92
CA ASP A 253 1.95 -25.57 -15.34
C ASP A 253 3.01 -24.79 -16.14
N GLU A 254 3.20 -23.50 -15.83
CA GLU A 254 4.30 -22.67 -16.34
C GLU A 254 5.67 -23.22 -15.93
N LEU A 255 5.85 -23.60 -14.66
CA LEU A 255 7.12 -24.16 -14.16
C LEU A 255 7.42 -25.53 -14.79
N MET A 256 6.43 -26.42 -14.91
CA MET A 256 6.58 -27.72 -15.59
C MET A 256 7.00 -27.54 -17.05
N ALA A 257 6.44 -26.56 -17.77
CA ALA A 257 6.83 -26.25 -19.14
C ALA A 257 8.27 -25.70 -19.27
N GLU A 258 8.83 -25.09 -18.23
CA GLU A 258 10.26 -24.71 -18.19
C GLU A 258 11.16 -25.89 -17.77
N TRP A 259 10.73 -26.72 -16.83
CA TRP A 259 11.45 -27.94 -16.44
C TRP A 259 11.55 -28.96 -17.57
N ASP A 260 10.48 -29.15 -18.35
CA ASP A 260 10.47 -30.01 -19.54
C ASP A 260 11.36 -29.45 -20.65
N ARG A 261 11.35 -28.13 -20.84
CA ARG A 261 12.24 -27.44 -21.80
C ARG A 261 13.71 -27.56 -21.41
N GLY A 262 14.00 -27.45 -20.11
CA GLY A 262 15.33 -27.59 -19.53
C GLY A 262 15.83 -29.02 -19.35
N LEU A 263 15.00 -30.03 -19.59
CA LEU A 263 15.24 -31.44 -19.25
C LEU A 263 15.65 -31.65 -17.77
N VAL A 264 15.03 -30.90 -16.85
CA VAL A 264 15.30 -31.03 -15.40
C VAL A 264 14.82 -32.39 -14.89
N PRO A 265 15.65 -33.17 -14.17
CA PRO A 265 15.32 -34.54 -13.76
C PRO A 265 14.24 -34.58 -12.67
N GLU A 266 13.46 -35.67 -12.64
CA GLU A 266 12.28 -35.78 -11.76
C GLU A 266 12.64 -35.73 -10.25
N ASP A 267 13.87 -36.11 -9.88
CA ASP A 267 14.38 -35.99 -8.52
C ASP A 267 14.56 -34.52 -8.09
N GLU A 268 15.11 -33.65 -8.95
CA GLU A 268 15.18 -32.19 -8.71
C GLU A 268 13.76 -31.60 -8.58
N ARG A 269 12.85 -31.95 -9.50
CA ARG A 269 11.45 -31.52 -9.48
C ARG A 269 10.73 -31.93 -8.19
N THR A 270 10.98 -33.16 -7.74
CA THR A 270 10.38 -33.72 -6.52
C THR A 270 10.97 -33.11 -5.25
N ALA A 271 12.28 -32.88 -5.21
CA ALA A 271 12.92 -32.14 -4.12
C ALA A 271 12.35 -30.72 -4.01
N PHE A 272 12.16 -30.02 -5.14
CA PHE A 272 11.56 -28.68 -5.16
C PHE A 272 10.09 -28.69 -4.70
N ARG A 273 9.24 -29.59 -5.23
CA ARG A 273 7.84 -29.74 -4.75
C ARG A 273 7.79 -30.01 -3.24
N ASN A 274 8.61 -30.93 -2.75
CA ASN A 274 8.71 -31.23 -1.31
C ASN A 274 9.11 -30.01 -0.48
N LEU A 275 10.03 -29.16 -0.96
CA LEU A 275 10.41 -27.91 -0.30
C LEU A 275 9.25 -26.90 -0.25
N ILE A 276 8.52 -26.72 -1.36
CA ILE A 276 7.39 -25.79 -1.45
C ILE A 276 6.20 -26.25 -0.60
N GLU A 277 5.95 -27.56 -0.52
CA GLU A 277 4.77 -28.10 0.17
C GLU A 277 4.97 -28.25 1.68
N ASN A 278 6.08 -28.86 2.10
CA ASN A 278 6.28 -29.30 3.49
C ASN A 278 6.87 -28.24 4.44
N THR A 279 7.53 -27.20 3.92
CA THR A 279 8.22 -26.19 4.76
C THR A 279 7.28 -25.20 5.47
N GLY A 280 5.95 -25.36 5.33
CA GLY A 280 4.96 -24.54 6.04
C GLY A 280 4.87 -23.07 5.60
N MET A 281 5.62 -22.67 4.57
CA MET A 281 5.74 -21.28 4.09
C MET A 281 4.37 -20.66 3.69
N PRO A 282 4.21 -19.32 3.80
CA PRO A 282 3.05 -18.61 3.25
C PRO A 282 2.91 -18.81 1.74
N TYR A 283 1.68 -18.80 1.22
CA TYR A 283 1.41 -18.96 -0.21
C TYR A 283 2.03 -17.85 -1.06
N VAL A 284 2.15 -16.62 -0.54
CA VAL A 284 2.89 -15.53 -1.22
C VAL A 284 4.35 -15.93 -1.47
N GLU A 285 5.03 -16.53 -0.49
CA GLU A 285 6.41 -16.99 -0.67
C GLU A 285 6.45 -18.20 -1.63
N ARG A 286 5.54 -19.17 -1.49
CA ARG A 286 5.49 -20.34 -2.39
C ARG A 286 5.42 -19.93 -3.86
N LEU A 287 4.55 -18.95 -4.20
CA LEU A 287 4.44 -18.45 -5.57
C LEU A 287 5.71 -17.70 -6.03
N GLN A 288 6.33 -16.90 -5.16
CA GLN A 288 7.60 -16.25 -5.48
C GLN A 288 8.69 -17.28 -5.79
N ARG A 289 8.84 -18.33 -4.97
CA ARG A 289 9.81 -19.41 -5.21
C ARG A 289 9.56 -20.15 -6.52
N ILE A 290 8.30 -20.46 -6.85
CA ILE A 290 7.90 -21.09 -8.13
C ILE A 290 8.31 -20.20 -9.32
N HIS A 291 8.07 -18.89 -9.22
CA HIS A 291 8.47 -17.92 -10.23
C HIS A 291 10.01 -17.81 -10.36
N ASP A 292 10.72 -17.71 -9.24
CA ASP A 292 12.19 -17.62 -9.19
C ASP A 292 12.87 -18.85 -9.80
N GLU A 293 12.30 -20.04 -9.58
CA GLU A 293 12.76 -21.31 -10.14
C GLU A 293 12.44 -21.43 -11.64
N ALA A 294 11.26 -21.01 -12.10
CA ALA A 294 10.93 -20.95 -13.53
C ALA A 294 11.87 -19.99 -14.27
N GLU A 295 12.20 -18.85 -13.64
CA GLU A 295 13.19 -17.89 -14.08
C GLU A 295 14.62 -18.46 -14.06
N ALA A 296 14.99 -19.25 -13.05
CA ALA A 296 16.27 -19.96 -13.00
C ALA A 296 16.38 -21.00 -14.12
N CYS A 297 15.30 -21.72 -14.42
CA CYS A 297 15.22 -22.67 -15.53
C CYS A 297 15.33 -21.98 -16.89
N ARG A 298 14.66 -20.84 -17.11
CA ARG A 298 14.85 -20.01 -18.32
C ARG A 298 16.31 -19.55 -18.50
N ARG A 299 16.97 -19.14 -17.42
CA ARG A 299 18.40 -18.78 -17.42
C ARG A 299 19.34 -19.97 -17.64
N ARG A 300 19.01 -21.16 -17.13
CA ARG A 300 19.75 -22.42 -17.36
C ARG A 300 19.61 -22.82 -18.84
N TYR A 301 18.38 -22.89 -19.35
CA TYR A 301 18.06 -23.27 -20.72
C TYR A 301 18.72 -22.37 -21.77
N SER A 302 18.64 -21.04 -21.62
CA SER A 302 19.21 -20.10 -22.62
C SER A 302 20.72 -20.22 -22.81
N ARG A 303 21.46 -20.77 -21.83
CA ARG A 303 22.89 -21.09 -21.96
C ARG A 303 23.13 -22.39 -22.72
N CYS A 304 22.35 -23.45 -22.45
CA CYS A 304 22.55 -24.80 -23.00
C CYS A 304 21.60 -25.17 -24.17
N GLU A 305 20.72 -24.29 -24.62
CA GLU A 305 19.68 -24.52 -25.63
C GLU A 305 20.20 -25.28 -26.88
N LYS A 306 21.35 -24.86 -27.43
CA LYS A 306 21.96 -25.51 -28.60
C LYS A 306 22.35 -26.96 -28.30
N VAL A 307 22.91 -27.22 -27.12
CA VAL A 307 23.32 -28.56 -26.67
C VAL A 307 22.09 -29.45 -26.50
N LEU A 308 21.08 -28.98 -25.76
CA LEU A 308 19.83 -29.72 -25.52
C LEU A 308 19.11 -30.07 -26.83
N LYS A 309 19.03 -29.14 -27.78
CA LYS A 309 18.43 -29.39 -29.11
C LYS A 309 19.21 -30.43 -29.91
N LEU A 310 20.54 -30.41 -29.88
CA LEU A 310 21.36 -31.40 -30.57
C LEU A 310 21.30 -32.79 -29.89
N LEU A 311 21.27 -32.84 -28.57
CA LEU A 311 21.10 -34.05 -27.76
C LEU A 311 19.75 -34.73 -28.08
N MET A 312 18.65 -33.97 -28.09
CA MET A 312 17.32 -34.46 -28.47
C MET A 312 17.26 -34.93 -29.94
N ASN A 313 17.85 -34.17 -30.87
CA ASN A 313 17.93 -34.57 -32.28
C ASN A 313 18.72 -35.88 -32.47
N ARG A 314 19.84 -36.04 -31.74
CA ARG A 314 20.65 -37.27 -31.75
C ARG A 314 19.86 -38.45 -31.18
N LYS A 315 19.24 -38.31 -30.01
CA LYS A 315 18.43 -39.36 -29.36
C LYS A 315 17.29 -39.81 -30.28
N GLY A 316 16.47 -38.87 -30.77
CA GLY A 316 15.37 -39.16 -31.68
C GLY A 316 15.77 -39.63 -33.09
N HIS A 317 17.06 -39.55 -33.45
CA HIS A 317 17.61 -40.16 -34.67
C HIS A 317 18.11 -41.59 -34.43
N ILE A 318 18.73 -41.84 -33.28
CA ILE A 318 19.10 -43.20 -32.82
C ILE A 318 17.83 -44.06 -32.65
N GLU A 319 16.79 -43.54 -32.02
CA GLU A 319 15.49 -44.22 -31.86
C GLU A 319 14.88 -44.60 -33.22
N LYS A 320 14.95 -43.71 -34.22
CA LYS A 320 14.52 -44.01 -35.60
C LYS A 320 15.36 -45.10 -36.25
N MET A 321 16.67 -45.15 -36.00
CA MET A 321 17.54 -46.21 -36.51
C MET A 321 17.23 -47.57 -35.85
N ILE A 322 16.92 -47.60 -34.55
CA ILE A 322 16.54 -48.82 -33.82
C ILE A 322 15.18 -49.34 -34.32
N ALA A 323 14.17 -48.48 -34.40
CA ALA A 323 12.86 -48.83 -34.94
C ALA A 323 12.94 -49.31 -36.39
N PHE A 324 13.78 -48.67 -37.21
CA PHE A 324 14.07 -49.09 -38.58
C PHE A 324 14.65 -50.50 -38.64
N GLU A 325 15.69 -50.83 -37.85
CA GLU A 325 16.30 -52.16 -37.89
C GLU A 325 15.36 -53.27 -37.40
N HIS A 326 14.51 -52.96 -36.42
CA HIS A 326 13.43 -53.86 -35.99
C HIS A 326 12.45 -54.17 -37.13
N THR A 327 11.98 -53.15 -37.87
CA THR A 327 11.13 -53.36 -39.06
C THR A 327 11.89 -54.03 -40.21
N ALA A 328 13.18 -53.71 -40.41
CA ALA A 328 14.00 -54.30 -41.46
C ALA A 328 14.22 -55.81 -41.26
N SER A 329 14.20 -56.27 -40.02
CA SER A 329 14.44 -57.66 -39.63
C SER A 329 13.21 -58.59 -39.74
N ASP A 330 11.99 -58.07 -39.95
CA ASP A 330 10.80 -58.91 -40.16
C ASP A 330 10.86 -59.63 -41.53
N PRO A 331 10.85 -60.98 -41.59
CA PRO A 331 10.80 -61.72 -42.84
C PRO A 331 9.58 -61.38 -43.72
N LYS A 332 8.46 -60.95 -43.13
CA LYS A 332 7.24 -60.57 -43.86
C LYS A 332 7.40 -59.28 -44.66
N ARG A 333 8.40 -58.46 -44.35
CA ARG A 333 8.73 -57.20 -45.04
C ARG A 333 8.93 -57.38 -46.55
N LEU A 334 9.47 -58.51 -46.99
CA LEU A 334 9.71 -58.82 -48.41
C LEU A 334 8.42 -59.00 -49.24
N PHE A 335 7.26 -59.17 -48.59
CA PHE A 335 5.95 -59.26 -49.24
C PHE A 335 5.18 -57.93 -49.23
N GLN A 336 5.81 -56.83 -48.79
CA GLN A 336 5.24 -55.47 -48.80
C GLN A 336 5.58 -54.73 -50.11
N SER A 337 5.27 -53.43 -50.19
CA SER A 337 5.46 -52.64 -51.41
C SER A 337 6.94 -52.45 -51.75
N SER A 338 7.32 -52.69 -53.00
CA SER A 338 8.69 -52.48 -53.50
C SER A 338 9.17 -51.03 -53.33
N PHE A 339 8.26 -50.05 -53.28
CA PHE A 339 8.60 -48.66 -52.96
C PHE A 339 9.13 -48.48 -51.53
N GLN A 340 8.66 -49.27 -50.55
CA GLN A 340 9.16 -49.20 -49.17
C GLN A 340 10.63 -49.62 -49.11
N LEU A 341 11.00 -50.72 -49.78
CA LEU A 341 12.38 -51.21 -49.86
C LEU A 341 13.36 -50.16 -50.44
N VAL A 342 12.90 -49.30 -51.34
CA VAL A 342 13.69 -48.19 -51.91
C VAL A 342 13.85 -47.04 -50.91
N GLU A 343 12.80 -46.66 -50.18
CA GLU A 343 12.91 -45.63 -49.13
C GLU A 343 13.74 -46.10 -47.93
N GLU A 344 13.69 -47.38 -47.58
CA GLU A 344 14.58 -47.98 -46.59
C GLU A 344 16.05 -47.88 -46.99
N GLU A 345 16.39 -48.17 -48.24
CA GLU A 345 17.76 -48.09 -48.74
C GLU A 345 18.24 -46.62 -48.79
N LYS A 346 17.35 -45.69 -49.16
CA LYS A 346 17.59 -44.24 -49.00
C LYS A 346 17.73 -43.82 -47.53
N PHE A 347 17.14 -44.54 -46.58
CA PHE A 347 17.35 -44.31 -45.15
C PHE A 347 18.72 -44.81 -44.71
N ARG A 348 19.07 -46.10 -44.94
CA ARG A 348 20.39 -46.68 -44.55
C ARG A 348 21.56 -45.80 -44.97
N ARG A 349 21.58 -45.38 -46.24
CA ARG A 349 22.63 -44.53 -46.85
C ARG A 349 22.79 -43.16 -46.19
N ARG A 350 21.73 -42.63 -45.54
CA ARG A 350 21.75 -41.31 -44.88
C ARG A 350 21.81 -41.40 -43.36
N ALA A 351 21.34 -42.49 -42.77
CA ALA A 351 21.16 -42.64 -41.34
C ALA A 351 22.48 -42.48 -40.57
N PHE A 352 23.49 -43.29 -40.90
CA PHE A 352 24.78 -43.24 -40.20
C PHE A 352 25.59 -41.95 -40.49
N PRO A 353 25.70 -41.45 -41.74
CA PRO A 353 26.33 -40.15 -42.01
C PRO A 353 25.62 -38.94 -41.36
N THR A 354 24.30 -39.03 -41.10
CA THR A 354 23.57 -38.00 -40.36
C THR A 354 23.87 -38.09 -38.85
N LEU A 355 23.97 -39.30 -38.30
CA LEU A 355 24.30 -39.52 -36.89
C LEU A 355 25.69 -38.98 -36.55
N LEU A 356 26.71 -39.27 -37.38
CA LEU A 356 28.06 -38.73 -37.17
C LEU A 356 28.09 -37.19 -37.14
N LYS A 357 27.35 -36.52 -38.04
CA LYS A 357 27.25 -35.06 -38.07
C LYS A 357 26.50 -34.46 -36.88
N LEU A 358 25.49 -35.17 -36.35
CA LEU A 358 24.82 -34.78 -35.11
C LEU A 358 25.76 -34.93 -33.91
N GLU A 359 26.65 -35.92 -33.91
CA GLU A 359 27.61 -36.18 -32.84
C GLU A 359 28.79 -35.20 -32.86
N GLU A 360 29.36 -34.93 -34.02
CA GLU A 360 30.37 -33.87 -34.24
C GLU A 360 29.84 -32.50 -33.78
N ALA A 361 28.66 -32.09 -34.27
CA ALA A 361 28.05 -30.81 -33.88
C ALA A 361 27.68 -30.73 -32.39
N LEU A 362 27.40 -31.86 -31.74
CA LEU A 362 27.08 -31.95 -30.31
C LEU A 362 28.36 -31.87 -29.46
N VAL A 363 29.45 -32.54 -29.84
CA VAL A 363 30.78 -32.39 -29.21
C VAL A 363 31.24 -30.94 -29.29
N ASP A 364 31.10 -30.29 -30.45
CA ASP A 364 31.38 -28.86 -30.63
C ASP A 364 30.51 -27.96 -29.73
N ALA A 365 29.22 -28.27 -29.62
CA ALA A 365 28.28 -27.49 -28.82
C ALA A 365 28.57 -27.60 -27.31
N VAL A 366 28.87 -28.81 -26.82
CA VAL A 366 29.28 -29.03 -25.42
C VAL A 366 30.63 -28.35 -25.15
N SER A 367 31.64 -28.60 -25.99
CA SER A 367 32.98 -27.97 -25.86
C SER A 367 32.95 -26.45 -25.94
N LYS A 368 31.91 -25.86 -26.57
CA LYS A 368 31.66 -24.41 -26.56
C LYS A 368 30.97 -23.97 -25.26
N TYR A 369 29.92 -24.66 -24.83
CA TYR A 369 29.22 -24.38 -23.56
C TYR A 369 30.19 -24.37 -22.38
N GLU A 370 31.02 -25.41 -22.25
CA GLU A 370 31.92 -25.59 -21.10
C GLU A 370 32.98 -24.48 -21.04
N ARG A 371 33.44 -23.99 -22.20
CA ARG A 371 34.38 -22.87 -22.33
C ARG A 371 33.74 -21.48 -22.16
N GLU A 372 32.41 -21.38 -22.30
CA GLU A 372 31.68 -20.10 -22.15
C GLU A 372 31.05 -19.93 -20.76
N ASN A 373 31.03 -20.99 -19.94
CA ASN A 373 30.45 -20.99 -18.60
C ASN A 373 31.44 -21.42 -17.50
N ASP A 374 32.66 -21.86 -17.87
CA ASP A 374 33.69 -22.42 -16.97
C ASP A 374 33.20 -23.59 -16.08
N GLU A 375 32.20 -24.34 -16.57
CA GLU A 375 31.50 -25.42 -15.87
C GLU A 375 31.22 -26.59 -16.84
N PRO A 376 31.45 -27.86 -16.46
CA PRO A 376 31.13 -29.02 -17.29
C PRO A 376 29.63 -29.12 -17.59
N PHE A 377 29.25 -29.57 -18.79
CA PHE A 377 27.83 -29.74 -19.11
C PHE A 377 27.30 -31.04 -18.50
N MET A 378 26.54 -30.91 -17.42
CA MET A 378 25.95 -32.03 -16.70
C MET A 378 24.62 -32.48 -17.35
N PHE A 379 24.45 -33.79 -17.53
CA PHE A 379 23.21 -34.41 -17.99
C PHE A 379 23.00 -35.74 -17.23
N ASP A 380 21.78 -36.00 -16.76
CA ASP A 380 21.45 -37.12 -15.85
C ASP A 380 22.46 -37.27 -14.68
N GLY A 381 22.90 -36.14 -14.13
CA GLY A 381 23.85 -36.08 -13.01
C GLY A 381 25.31 -36.43 -13.35
N GLN A 382 25.68 -36.58 -14.62
CA GLN A 382 27.04 -36.93 -15.07
C GLN A 382 27.61 -35.93 -16.10
N PRO A 383 28.94 -35.77 -16.23
CA PRO A 383 29.55 -34.93 -17.27
C PRO A 383 29.27 -35.49 -18.67
N TYR A 384 28.42 -34.81 -19.42
CA TYR A 384 27.83 -35.38 -20.64
C TYR A 384 28.86 -35.66 -21.75
N MET A 385 29.95 -34.90 -21.81
CA MET A 385 31.04 -35.18 -22.76
C MET A 385 31.61 -36.60 -22.59
N GLN A 386 31.80 -37.06 -21.35
CA GLN A 386 32.30 -38.40 -21.06
C GLN A 386 31.26 -39.47 -21.41
N THR A 387 29.98 -39.22 -21.11
CA THR A 387 28.86 -40.10 -21.48
C THR A 387 28.76 -40.25 -23.00
N LEU A 388 28.78 -39.14 -23.74
CA LEU A 388 28.70 -39.11 -25.20
C LEU A 388 29.87 -39.85 -25.86
N GLN A 389 31.11 -39.63 -25.41
CA GLN A 389 32.27 -40.37 -25.90
C GLN A 389 32.15 -41.88 -25.61
N SER A 390 31.65 -42.24 -24.42
CA SER A 390 31.43 -43.64 -24.04
C SER A 390 30.34 -44.31 -24.87
N GLU A 391 29.24 -43.61 -25.17
CA GLU A 391 28.19 -44.11 -26.08
C GLU A 391 28.70 -44.30 -27.52
N ILE A 392 29.52 -43.38 -28.01
CA ILE A 392 30.11 -43.46 -29.36
C ILE A 392 31.07 -44.65 -29.45
N ALA A 393 31.97 -44.80 -28.47
CA ALA A 393 32.97 -45.87 -28.44
C ALA A 393 32.35 -47.28 -28.28
N ASN A 394 31.28 -47.43 -27.49
CA ASN A 394 30.63 -48.72 -27.26
C ASN A 394 29.57 -49.08 -28.33
N ARG A 395 29.32 -48.21 -29.32
CA ARG A 395 28.29 -48.43 -30.35
C ARG A 395 28.66 -49.58 -31.28
N HIS A 396 27.93 -50.69 -31.13
CA HIS A 396 27.97 -51.81 -32.05
C HIS A 396 27.21 -51.45 -33.35
N VAL A 397 27.90 -50.82 -34.31
CA VAL A 397 27.35 -50.55 -35.65
C VAL A 397 27.47 -51.82 -36.50
N ASN A 398 26.36 -52.29 -37.08
CA ASN A 398 26.41 -53.24 -38.18
C ASN A 398 26.96 -52.53 -39.44
N HIS A 399 28.29 -52.41 -39.54
CA HIS A 399 29.00 -51.77 -40.65
C HIS A 399 28.62 -52.39 -42.02
N THR A 400 28.26 -53.67 -42.03
CA THR A 400 27.74 -54.41 -43.20
C THR A 400 26.40 -53.90 -43.73
N VAL A 401 25.60 -53.24 -42.88
CA VAL A 401 24.25 -52.70 -43.18
C VAL A 401 24.29 -51.18 -43.41
N PHE A 402 25.09 -50.44 -42.62
CA PHE A 402 25.10 -48.97 -42.66
C PHE A 402 26.36 -48.31 -43.23
N ALA A 403 27.54 -48.95 -43.17
CA ALA A 403 28.81 -48.30 -43.51
C ALA A 403 29.28 -48.52 -44.96
N LYS A 404 28.62 -49.37 -45.75
CA LYS A 404 28.98 -49.67 -47.15
C LYS A 404 28.87 -48.48 -48.12
N PHE A 405 28.40 -47.32 -47.65
CA PHE A 405 28.09 -46.15 -48.49
C PHE A 405 28.62 -44.81 -47.96
N THR A 406 29.54 -44.81 -46.98
CA THR A 406 30.34 -43.62 -46.70
C THR A 406 31.45 -43.51 -47.76
N PRO A 407 31.44 -42.51 -48.66
CA PRO A 407 32.63 -42.23 -49.47
C PRO A 407 33.75 -41.78 -48.54
N GLU A 408 34.90 -42.40 -48.66
CA GLU A 408 36.11 -42.03 -47.91
C GLU A 408 36.50 -40.60 -48.28
N ILE A 409 36.49 -39.68 -47.31
CA ILE A 409 36.76 -38.24 -47.56
C ILE A 409 38.28 -38.03 -47.66
N VAL A 410 38.87 -38.56 -48.72
CA VAL A 410 40.27 -38.32 -49.08
C VAL A 410 40.34 -37.03 -49.90
N ALA A 411 41.06 -36.03 -49.40
CA ALA A 411 41.25 -34.78 -50.12
C ALA A 411 42.11 -35.00 -51.39
N PRO A 412 41.64 -34.60 -52.58
CA PRO A 412 42.32 -34.92 -53.84
C PRO A 412 43.57 -34.04 -54.03
N THR A 413 44.75 -34.66 -53.93
CA THR A 413 46.01 -34.01 -54.34
C THR A 413 46.13 -33.98 -55.87
N ARG A 414 46.61 -32.87 -56.40
CA ARG A 414 46.64 -32.50 -57.82
C ARG A 414 47.82 -33.13 -58.60
N THR A 415 47.67 -33.24 -59.93
CA THR A 415 48.68 -33.69 -60.94
C THR A 415 49.01 -35.20 -60.87
N GLN A 416 49.21 -35.94 -61.97
CA GLN A 416 49.69 -35.59 -63.34
C GLN A 416 48.82 -36.16 -64.49
N THR A 417 49.34 -36.17 -65.72
CA THR A 417 48.59 -36.38 -66.97
C THR A 417 49.30 -37.39 -67.90
N LEU A 418 48.54 -38.01 -68.81
CA LEU A 418 48.97 -38.76 -70.00
C LEU A 418 49.80 -40.05 -69.80
N HIS A 419 49.21 -41.17 -70.20
CA HIS A 419 49.76 -41.92 -71.34
C HIS A 419 48.62 -42.57 -72.14
N LEU A 420 48.82 -42.76 -73.45
CA LEU A 420 47.86 -43.37 -74.40
C LEU A 420 48.50 -44.57 -75.10
N LEU A 421 47.65 -45.43 -75.70
CA LEU A 421 47.98 -46.49 -76.69
C LEU A 421 48.72 -47.72 -76.08
N SER A 422 48.55 -48.98 -76.55
CA SER A 422 47.73 -49.52 -77.65
C SER A 422 47.37 -51.01 -77.45
N SER A 423 46.66 -51.59 -78.43
CA SER A 423 46.30 -53.01 -78.63
C SER A 423 45.09 -53.54 -77.84
N GLY A 424 44.08 -54.19 -78.42
CA GLY A 424 43.82 -54.54 -79.83
C GLY A 424 43.33 -55.99 -79.97
N GLY A 425 42.27 -56.32 -80.73
CA GLY A 425 41.33 -55.50 -81.51
C GLY A 425 40.31 -56.39 -82.25
N THR A 426 39.50 -55.82 -83.18
CA THR A 426 38.63 -56.49 -84.20
C THR A 426 37.50 -57.42 -83.66
N THR A 427 36.24 -57.39 -84.11
CA THR A 427 35.50 -56.62 -85.14
C THR A 427 33.98 -56.61 -84.75
N THR A 428 32.91 -56.28 -85.51
CA THR A 428 32.66 -56.11 -86.96
C THR A 428 31.48 -55.15 -87.24
N THR A 429 31.21 -54.89 -88.52
CA THR A 429 30.02 -54.28 -89.18
C THR A 429 28.70 -55.05 -88.98
N ALA A 430 27.47 -54.55 -89.23
CA ALA A 430 26.83 -53.21 -89.41
C ALA A 430 25.29 -53.48 -89.66
N ALA A 431 24.35 -52.62 -90.11
CA ALA A 431 24.33 -51.22 -90.58
C ALA A 431 22.92 -50.56 -90.48
N ALA A 432 22.89 -49.24 -90.31
CA ALA A 432 22.02 -48.19 -90.92
C ALA A 432 20.48 -48.33 -91.17
N THR A 433 19.78 -47.18 -91.01
CA THR A 433 18.76 -46.56 -91.94
C THR A 433 17.38 -46.16 -91.34
N VAL A 434 17.23 -44.84 -91.09
CA VAL A 434 16.06 -43.92 -91.33
C VAL A 434 14.60 -44.28 -90.93
N SER A 435 14.06 -43.47 -89.99
CA SER A 435 12.81 -42.64 -89.94
C SER A 435 11.65 -42.77 -90.98
N PRO A 436 10.47 -42.08 -90.85
CA PRO A 436 9.81 -41.40 -89.71
C PRO A 436 8.32 -41.87 -89.45
N PRO A 437 7.23 -41.04 -89.47
CA PRO A 437 6.55 -40.55 -88.26
C PRO A 437 5.03 -40.85 -88.12
N SER A 438 4.43 -40.61 -86.94
CA SER A 438 2.98 -40.35 -86.77
C SER A 438 2.60 -39.66 -85.44
N SER A 439 1.40 -39.06 -85.36
CA SER A 439 0.75 -38.34 -84.23
C SER A 439 -0.71 -38.01 -84.64
N PRO A 440 -1.61 -37.43 -83.81
CA PRO A 440 -1.82 -37.42 -82.34
C PRO A 440 -3.26 -38.02 -82.07
N PRO A 441 -4.28 -37.45 -81.37
CA PRO A 441 -4.41 -36.46 -80.27
C PRO A 441 -5.45 -36.83 -79.15
N ARG A 442 -5.88 -35.81 -78.37
CA ARG A 442 -7.16 -35.63 -77.61
C ARG A 442 -7.07 -35.89 -76.08
N ALA A 443 -6.93 -34.88 -75.20
CA ALA A 443 -7.91 -33.86 -74.72
C ALA A 443 -8.96 -34.43 -73.73
N SER A 444 -9.32 -33.80 -72.59
CA SER A 444 -8.91 -32.52 -71.93
C SER A 444 -9.04 -32.65 -70.37
N SER A 445 -9.15 -31.67 -69.44
CA SER A 445 -9.77 -30.32 -69.42
C SER A 445 -9.33 -29.40 -68.25
N LYS A 446 -9.89 -28.17 -68.29
CA LYS A 446 -10.08 -27.08 -67.29
C LYS A 446 -10.41 -27.55 -65.85
N SER A 447 -10.22 -26.78 -64.77
CA SER A 447 -10.18 -25.30 -64.53
C SER A 447 -8.98 -24.88 -63.63
N SER A 448 -8.46 -23.63 -63.54
CA SER A 448 -9.01 -22.24 -63.47
C SER A 448 -9.62 -21.89 -62.09
N THR A 449 -9.28 -20.79 -61.37
CA THR A 449 -8.38 -19.63 -61.67
C THR A 449 -7.91 -18.88 -60.37
N GLU A 450 -7.05 -17.84 -60.50
CA GLU A 450 -6.67 -16.72 -59.57
C GLU A 450 -6.59 -16.94 -58.02
N ARG A 451 -5.63 -16.40 -57.23
CA ARG A 451 -4.45 -15.51 -57.38
C ARG A 451 -4.65 -14.04 -57.84
N VAL A 452 -4.72 -13.11 -56.87
CA VAL A 452 -4.02 -11.79 -56.73
C VAL A 452 -4.07 -11.47 -55.21
N ALA A 453 -3.02 -11.34 -54.38
CA ALA A 453 -1.73 -10.58 -54.37
C ALA A 453 -1.82 -9.25 -53.55
N VAL A 454 -0.70 -8.52 -53.44
CA VAL A 454 -0.43 -7.34 -52.55
C VAL A 454 -0.03 -7.72 -51.09
N SER A 455 0.88 -7.03 -50.39
CA SER A 455 2.21 -6.44 -50.71
C SER A 455 2.86 -5.97 -49.38
N THR A 456 4.18 -5.80 -49.32
CA THR A 456 4.92 -5.36 -48.13
C THR A 456 5.09 -3.84 -48.02
N GLN A 457 4.90 -3.31 -46.80
CA GLN A 457 5.49 -2.09 -46.21
C GLN A 457 4.99 -1.96 -44.75
N ALA A 458 5.60 -1.21 -43.82
CA ALA A 458 7.01 -0.97 -43.46
C ALA A 458 7.01 -0.19 -42.11
N LEU A 459 8.12 -0.17 -41.38
CA LEU A 459 8.22 0.42 -40.03
C LEU A 459 7.79 1.90 -39.95
N GLN A 460 6.91 2.25 -38.98
CA GLN A 460 7.10 3.46 -38.16
C GLN A 460 6.25 3.48 -36.86
N GLN A 461 6.56 4.45 -35.99
CA GLN A 461 5.85 4.83 -34.75
C GLN A 461 5.90 3.85 -33.55
N GLN A 462 7.10 3.72 -32.97
CA GLN A 462 7.24 3.59 -31.52
C GLN A 462 7.75 4.93 -30.95
N GLN A 463 6.86 5.81 -30.47
CA GLN A 463 7.14 6.89 -29.49
C GLN A 463 5.91 7.79 -29.29
N GLN A 464 5.23 7.68 -28.12
CA GLN A 464 4.70 8.78 -27.31
C GLN A 464 3.94 8.23 -26.09
N ALA A 465 4.64 8.11 -24.96
CA ALA A 465 4.04 7.76 -23.66
C ALA A 465 4.94 8.27 -22.52
N ARG A 466 4.72 9.53 -22.09
CA ARG A 466 5.24 10.11 -20.83
C ARG A 466 4.54 11.47 -20.59
N SER A 467 4.31 11.79 -19.31
CA SER A 467 3.34 12.81 -18.83
C SER A 467 1.87 12.41 -19.14
N SER A 468 0.90 12.50 -18.23
CA SER A 468 0.93 12.94 -16.82
C SER A 468 0.00 12.08 -15.95
N HIS A 469 0.41 11.75 -14.73
CA HIS A 469 -0.46 11.15 -13.71
C HIS A 469 -0.55 12.07 -12.48
N SER A 470 -1.64 12.84 -12.40
CA SER A 470 -2.08 13.53 -11.19
C SER A 470 -3.08 12.67 -10.43
N PHE A 471 -3.02 12.69 -9.09
CA PHE A 471 -3.96 11.98 -8.22
C PHE A 471 -5.39 12.53 -8.33
N LEU A 472 -6.39 11.65 -8.18
CA LEU A 472 -7.52 11.89 -7.27
C LEU A 472 -8.32 10.59 -6.98
N ARG A 473 -9.22 10.64 -5.99
CA ARG A 473 -10.03 9.50 -5.51
C ARG A 473 -11.41 9.49 -6.16
N ALA A 474 -11.95 8.29 -6.40
CA ALA A 474 -13.29 7.89 -5.92
C ALA A 474 -13.48 6.37 -6.08
N ASN A 475 -13.97 5.70 -5.03
CA ASN A 475 -14.55 4.36 -5.15
C ASN A 475 -15.77 4.29 -4.23
N THR A 476 -16.95 4.47 -4.81
CA THR A 476 -18.25 4.39 -4.13
C THR A 476 -18.80 2.97 -4.25
N LEU A 477 -19.07 2.31 -3.12
CA LEU A 477 -19.84 1.06 -3.11
C LEU A 477 -21.35 1.37 -3.24
N PRO A 478 -22.13 0.55 -3.98
CA PRO A 478 -23.54 0.82 -4.22
C PRO A 478 -24.44 0.40 -3.06
N SER A 479 -25.44 1.22 -2.75
CA SER A 479 -26.51 0.89 -1.81
C SER A 479 -27.47 -0.14 -2.42
N GLN A 480 -27.71 -1.26 -1.74
CA GLN A 480 -28.79 -2.18 -2.13
C GLN A 480 -30.14 -1.64 -1.65
N GLN A 481 -31.13 -1.61 -2.55
CA GLN A 481 -32.50 -1.22 -2.24
C GLN A 481 -33.26 -2.39 -1.60
N THR A 482 -34.04 -2.10 -0.57
CA THR A 482 -34.98 -3.05 0.05
C THR A 482 -36.22 -3.23 -0.83
N ASN A 483 -36.47 -4.45 -1.30
CA ASN A 483 -37.75 -4.84 -1.90
C ASN A 483 -38.27 -6.13 -1.26
N SER A 484 -39.27 -6.01 -0.39
CA SER A 484 -40.10 -7.14 0.06
C SER A 484 -41.33 -7.24 -0.84
N PRO A 485 -41.79 -8.47 -1.13
CA PRO A 485 -43.24 -8.68 -1.02
C PRO A 485 -43.64 -10.06 -0.49
N GLY A 486 -44.86 -10.13 0.05
CA GLY A 486 -45.76 -11.26 -0.18
C GLY A 486 -45.67 -12.46 0.77
N SER A 487 -46.57 -12.50 1.75
CA SER A 487 -46.89 -13.70 2.53
C SER A 487 -47.34 -14.88 1.66
N ARG A 488 -47.00 -16.11 2.07
CA ARG A 488 -47.93 -17.25 1.96
C ARG A 488 -47.65 -18.32 3.02
N THR A 489 -48.74 -18.83 3.58
CA THR A 489 -48.76 -19.88 4.60
C THR A 489 -48.70 -21.27 3.97
N TYR A 490 -48.08 -22.23 4.64
CA TYR A 490 -48.48 -23.64 4.57
C TYR A 490 -48.14 -24.39 5.86
N ASN A 491 -49.16 -25.03 6.45
CA ASN A 491 -48.99 -26.09 7.43
C ASN A 491 -48.93 -27.44 6.69
N ARG A 492 -47.97 -28.32 7.01
CA ARG A 492 -48.32 -29.74 7.22
C ARG A 492 -47.34 -30.53 8.10
N VAL A 493 -47.95 -31.20 9.05
CA VAL A 493 -47.44 -32.33 9.86
C VAL A 493 -46.99 -33.50 8.97
N LEU A 494 -45.91 -34.20 9.36
CA LEU A 494 -45.93 -35.67 9.50
C LEU A 494 -44.74 -36.21 10.33
N HIS A 495 -44.98 -37.34 11.02
CA HIS A 495 -43.95 -38.17 11.65
C HIS A 495 -43.35 -39.15 10.64
N SER A 496 -42.04 -39.42 10.77
CA SER A 496 -41.49 -40.77 10.98
C SER A 496 -40.08 -40.66 11.56
#